data_AF-A0A2V5ZNX7-F1
#
_entry.id   AF-A0A2V5ZNX7-F1
#
_cell.length_a   1.000
_cell.length_b   1.000
_cell.length_c   1.000
_cell.angle_alpha   90.00
_cell.angle_beta   90.00
_cell.angle_gamma   90.00
#
_symmetry.space_group_name_H-M   'P 1'
#
loop_
_entity.id
_entity.type
_entity.pdbx_description
1 polymer ?
#
loop_
_entity_poly.entity_id
_entity_poly.type
_entity_poly.pdbx_seq_one_letter_code
_entity_poly.pdbx_strand_id
1 'polypeptide(L)' 'MGLQDSLLNRRRKRRQVRTYAELKEQLHRDLLAQHPEWIDADGNCPKCDAYDRRLAELIASFESASRRSISQAA' A
#
# COMPACT_ATOMS: atom_id res chain seq x y z
N MET A 1 -1.31 0.51 -33.41
CA MET A 1 -1.73 0.83 -32.02
C MET A 1 -1.64 -0.45 -31.20
N GLY A 2 -0.65 -0.65 -30.32
CA GLY A 2 -0.62 -1.91 -29.55
C GLY A 2 0.61 -2.25 -28.69
N LEU A 3 1.66 -1.42 -28.71
CA LEU A 3 2.83 -1.65 -27.84
C LEU A 3 2.78 -0.87 -26.52
N GLN A 4 2.06 0.25 -26.47
CA GLN A 4 1.90 1.06 -25.26
C GLN A 4 0.83 0.48 -24.32
N ASP A 5 -0.24 -0.09 -24.89
CA ASP A 5 -1.27 -0.80 -24.11
C ASP A 5 -0.72 -2.02 -23.39
N SER A 6 0.26 -2.74 -23.97
CA SER A 6 0.85 -3.93 -23.34
C SER A 6 1.72 -3.60 -22.12
N LEU A 7 2.38 -2.43 -22.10
CA LEU A 7 3.18 -1.97 -20.96
C LEU A 7 2.30 -1.38 -19.84
N LEU A 8 1.24 -0.67 -20.21
CA LEU A 8 0.23 -0.21 -19.26
C LEU A 8 -0.63 -1.37 -18.75
N ASN A 9 -0.95 -2.37 -19.57
CA ASN A 9 -1.65 -3.61 -19.16
C ASN A 9 -0.76 -4.49 -18.25
N ARG A 10 0.57 -4.43 -18.38
CA ARG A 10 1.49 -5.06 -17.41
C ARG A 10 1.51 -4.30 -16.06
N ARG A 11 1.41 -2.96 -16.07
CA ARG A 11 1.20 -2.13 -14.86
C ARG A 11 -0.21 -2.28 -14.26
N ARG A 12 -1.22 -2.58 -15.10
CA ARG A 12 -2.64 -2.72 -14.75
C ARG A 12 -3.10 -4.16 -14.59
N LYS A 13 -2.18 -5.13 -14.63
CA LYS A 13 -2.42 -6.43 -14.00
C LYS A 13 -2.42 -6.14 -12.51
N ARG A 14 -3.56 -5.62 -12.04
CA ARG A 14 -3.88 -5.47 -10.62
C ARG A 14 -3.60 -6.84 -10.05
N ARG A 15 -2.42 -7.01 -9.44
CA ARG A 15 -2.15 -8.22 -8.68
C ARG A 15 -3.32 -8.25 -7.72
N GLN A 16 -4.17 -9.25 -7.85
CA GLN A 16 -5.17 -9.52 -6.83
C GLN A 16 -4.36 -9.59 -5.56
N VAL A 17 -4.43 -8.53 -4.76
CA VAL A 17 -3.62 -8.44 -3.57
C VAL A 17 -4.26 -9.43 -2.62
N ARG A 18 -3.60 -10.58 -2.44
CA ARG A 18 -4.17 -11.71 -1.70
C ARG A 18 -4.00 -11.49 -0.21
N THR A 19 -3.04 -10.66 0.19
CA THR A 19 -2.77 -10.31 1.58
C THR A 19 -2.40 -8.84 1.74
N TYR A 20 -2.64 -8.28 2.92
CA TYR A 20 -2.25 -6.91 3.26
C TYR A 20 -0.73 -6.67 3.08
N ALA A 21 0.10 -7.67 3.35
CA ALA A 21 1.55 -7.60 3.16
C ALA A 21 1.95 -7.37 1.69
N GLU A 22 1.28 -8.04 0.75
CA GLU A 22 1.53 -7.85 -0.68
C GLU A 22 1.11 -6.45 -1.16
N LEU A 23 0.05 -5.87 -0.56
CA LEU A 23 -0.42 -4.51 -0.90
C LEU A 23 0.64 -3.51 -0.49
N LYS A 24 1.13 -3.67 0.74
CA LYS A 24 2.17 -2.85 1.34
C LYS A 24 3.45 -2.89 0.51
N GLU A 25 3.92 -4.08 0.12
CA GLU A 25 5.09 -4.19 -0.76
C GLU A 25 4.89 -3.51 -2.11
N GLN A 26 3.72 -3.66 -2.73
CA GLN A 26 3.44 -3.02 -4.01
C GLN A 26 3.44 -1.50 -3.89
N LEU A 27 2.79 -0.98 -2.84
CA LEU A 27 2.77 0.45 -2.54
C LEU A 27 4.18 0.99 -2.27
N HIS A 28 5.02 0.26 -1.54
CA HIS A 28 6.42 0.63 -1.33
C HIS A 28 7.21 0.67 -2.63
N ARG A 29 7.14 -0.37 -3.47
CA ARG A 29 7.83 -0.38 -4.76
C ARG A 29 7.38 0.78 -5.65
N ASP A 30 6.08 1.08 -5.68
CA ASP A 30 5.52 2.15 -6.49
C ASP A 30 5.89 3.55 -5.95
N LEU A 31 5.94 3.72 -4.62
CA LEU A 31 6.39 4.97 -4.00
C LEU A 31 7.88 5.21 -4.22
N LEU A 32 8.72 4.19 -4.04
CA LEU A 32 10.16 4.30 -4.28
C LEU A 32 10.48 4.57 -5.76
N ALA A 33 9.72 3.98 -6.69
CA ALA A 33 9.88 4.24 -8.11
C ALA A 33 9.50 5.69 -8.50
N GLN A 34 8.54 6.30 -7.78
CA GLN A 34 8.13 7.69 -7.99
C GLN A 34 9.02 8.69 -7.25
N HIS A 35 9.54 8.29 -6.08
CA HIS A 35 10.31 9.12 -5.17
C HIS A 35 11.63 8.45 -4.76
N PRO A 36 12.58 8.32 -5.68
CA PRO A 36 13.90 7.78 -5.35
C PRO A 36 14.65 8.65 -4.34
N GLU A 37 14.28 9.94 -4.19
CA GLU A 37 14.84 10.85 -3.21
C GLU A 37 14.44 10.55 -1.74
N TRP A 38 13.51 9.61 -1.52
CA TRP A 38 13.15 9.17 -0.17
C TRP A 38 14.02 8.04 0.36
N ILE A 39 14.88 7.48 -0.50
CA ILE A 39 15.87 6.48 -0.12
C ILE A 39 17.08 7.22 0.47
N ASP A 40 17.44 6.89 1.70
CA ASP A 40 18.64 7.43 2.35
C ASP A 40 19.91 6.75 1.82
N ALA A 41 21.08 7.24 2.28
CA ALA A 41 22.37 6.70 1.86
C ALA A 41 22.57 5.23 2.30
N ASP A 42 21.85 4.78 3.33
CA ASP A 42 21.87 3.42 3.86
C ASP A 42 20.88 2.48 3.13
N GLY A 43 20.09 3.02 2.19
CA GLY A 43 19.10 2.28 1.43
C GLY A 43 17.74 2.13 2.12
N ASN A 44 17.51 2.79 3.26
CA ASN A 44 16.23 2.80 3.94
C ASN A 44 15.33 3.92 3.43
N CYS A 45 14.03 3.77 3.62
CA CYS A 45 13.04 4.80 3.30
C CYS A 45 12.24 5.17 4.55
N PRO A 46 12.75 6.08 5.39
CA PRO A 46 12.08 6.48 6.63
C PRO A 46 10.66 7.03 6.40
N LYS A 47 10.42 7.64 5.22
CA LYS A 47 9.08 8.08 4.82
C LYS A 47 8.15 6.89 4.58
N CYS A 48 8.61 5.84 3.91
CA CYS A 48 7.83 4.63 3.68
C CYS A 48 7.41 4.01 5.01
N ASP A 49 8.34 3.95 5.98
CA ASP A 49 8.06 3.45 7.34
C ASP A 49 7.03 4.31 8.10
N ALA A 50 6.99 5.63 7.84
CA ALA A 50 5.98 6.51 8.41
C ALA A 50 4.60 6.27 7.78
N TYR A 51 4.53 6.05 6.47
CA TYR A 51 3.30 5.67 5.78
C TYR A 51 2.75 4.33 6.26
N ASP A 52 3.63 3.35 6.46
CA ASP A 52 3.28 2.04 7.01
C ASP A 52 2.63 2.13 8.38
N ARG A 53 3.26 2.89 9.29
CA ARG A 53 2.73 3.11 10.65
C ARG A 53 1.34 3.72 10.59
N ARG A 54 1.16 4.77 9.78
CA ARG A 54 -0.13 5.43 9.63
C ARG A 54 -1.19 4.52 9.02
N LEU A 55 -0.81 3.66 8.07
CA LEU A 55 -1.73 2.70 7.47
C LEU A 55 -2.18 1.65 8.50
N ALA A 56 -1.26 1.14 9.32
CA ALA A 56 -1.59 0.23 10.42
C ALA A 56 -2.54 0.86 11.44
N GLU A 57 -2.31 2.13 11.81
CA GLU A 57 -3.20 2.89 12.71
C GLU A 57 -4.61 3.06 12.12
N LEU A 58 -4.72 3.37 10.83
CA LEU A 58 -6.00 3.51 10.14
C LEU A 58 -6.76 2.19 10.10
N ILE A 59 -6.07 1.07 9.84
CA ILE A 59 -6.68 -0.26 9.84
C ILE A 59 -7.17 -0.60 11.25
N ALA A 60 -6.34 -0.42 12.28
CA ALA A 60 -6.73 -0.65 13.66
C ALA A 60 -7.94 0.22 14.08
N SER A 61 -7.95 1.49 13.66
CA SER A 61 -9.06 2.40 13.90
C SER A 61 -10.34 1.93 13.21
N PHE A 62 -10.25 1.50 11.95
CA PHE A 62 -11.39 0.98 11.20
C PHE A 62 -11.93 -0.33 11.79
N GLU A 63 -11.06 -1.26 12.17
CA GLU A 63 -11.44 -2.50 12.84
C GLU A 63 -12.16 -2.22 14.17
N SER A 64 -11.65 -1.27 14.97
CA SER A 64 -12.29 -0.87 16.23
C SER A 64 -13.67 -0.23 16.02
N ALA A 65 -13.84 0.57 14.96
CA ALA A 65 -15.13 1.15 14.59
C ALA A 65 -16.10 0.08 14.09
N SER A 66 -15.62 -0.86 13.27
CA SER A 66 -16.41 -1.99 12.76
C SER A 66 -16.90 -2.88 13.89
N ARG A 67 -16.02 -3.26 14.84
CA ARG A 67 -16.43 -4.03 16.04
C ARG A 67 -17.49 -3.31 16.87
N ARG A 68 -17.37 -2.00 17.05
CA ARG A 68 -18.37 -1.18 17.76
C ARG A 68 -19.72 -1.18 17.06
N SER A 69 -19.74 -1.09 15.73
CA SER A 69 -20.98 -1.17 14.95
C SER A 69 -21.68 -2.53 15.06
N ILE A 70 -20.91 -3.63 15.12
CA ILE A 70 -21.45 -4.98 15.31
C ILE A 70 -22.03 -5.14 16.73
N SER A 71 -21.34 -4.61 17.76
CA SER A 71 -21.84 -4.68 19.14
C SER A 71 -23.04 -3.78 19.44
N GLN A 72 -23.31 -2.77 18.60
CA GLN A 72 -24.45 -1.85 18.79
C GLN A 72 -25.74 -2.36 18.12
N ALA A 73 -25.66 -3.45 17.36
CA ALA A 73 -26.79 -4.07 16.66
C ALA A 73 -27.33 -5.36 17.31
N ALA A 74 -26.92 -5.65 18.55
CA ALA A 74 -27.36 -6.81 19.35
C ALA A 74 -28.02 -6.34 20.65
#